data_AF-A0A9P6MFC2-F1
#
_entry.id   AF-A0A9P6MFC2-F1
#
_cell.length_a   1.000
_cell.length_b   1.000
_cell.length_c   1.000
_cell.angle_alpha   90.00
_cell.angle_beta   90.00
_cell.angle_gamma   90.00
#
_symmetry.space_group_name_H-M   'P 1'
#
loop_
_entity.id
_entity.type
_entity.pdbx_description
1 polymer ?
#
loop_
_entity_poly.entity_id
_entity_poly.type
_entity_poly.pdbx_seq_one_letter_code
_entity_poly.pdbx_strand_id
1 'polypeptide(L)'
;MFMADRIRDFLYTTKRTLKCFQEITDFSGSVDHLVQLHVERIWVGERVASGSIISRNASKQGQQEDRRDREEEQYEFNLKDVDLVIYVYQVHDQGPVEEYGDSNPGSEETAIMAHHWTLPCSELEGVWDSLIFEDQLQVKLLEYVRTTMLFSDKNVNPDLISWNRVVLLHGPPGTGKTSLCRGLAQKLSVRLFGRYRYDEVESLAAARRAALSGNEPSDSIR
;
A
#
# COMPACT_ATOMS: atom_id res chain seq x y z
N MET A 1 15.17 13.92 15.51
CA MET A 1 13.71 13.80 15.33
C MET A 1 13.45 13.37 13.89
N PHE A 2 12.80 12.23 13.69
CA PHE A 2 12.53 11.71 12.36
C PHE A 2 11.44 12.54 11.68
N MET A 3 11.38 12.52 10.34
CA MET A 3 10.38 13.30 9.60
C MET A 3 8.94 12.97 10.02
N ALA A 4 8.66 11.72 10.36
CA ALA A 4 7.35 11.28 10.85
C ALA A 4 6.94 12.01 12.14
N ASP A 5 7.88 12.26 13.06
CA ASP A 5 7.59 12.99 14.30
C ASP A 5 7.34 14.47 14.01
N ARG A 6 8.06 15.06 13.05
CA ARG A 6 7.87 16.46 12.65
C ARG A 6 6.50 16.67 12.03
N ILE A 7 6.07 15.73 11.19
CA ILE A 7 4.72 15.72 10.61
C ILE A 7 3.67 15.55 11.72
N ARG A 8 3.91 14.66 12.70
CA ARG A 8 3.01 14.46 13.83
C ARG A 8 2.80 15.77 14.61
N ASP A 9 3.88 16.43 14.97
CA ASP A 9 3.85 17.69 15.73
C ASP A 9 3.17 18.80 14.92
N PHE A 10 3.46 18.89 13.61
CA PHE A 10 2.77 19.80 12.70
C PHE A 10 1.25 19.58 12.73
N LEU A 11 0.79 18.34 12.58
CA LEU A 11 -0.64 18.00 12.55
C LEU A 11 -1.31 18.35 13.88
N TYR A 12 -0.72 18.00 15.02
CA TYR A 12 -1.28 18.33 16.35
C TYR A 12 -1.29 19.84 16.63
N THR A 13 -0.36 20.60 16.07
CA THR A 13 -0.25 22.05 16.29
C THR A 13 -1.21 22.84 15.40
N THR A 14 -1.36 22.44 14.14
CA THR A 14 -2.11 23.21 13.13
C THR A 14 -3.53 22.72 12.91
N LYS A 15 -3.85 21.47 13.26
CA LYS A 15 -5.16 20.86 13.02
C LYS A 15 -5.76 20.36 14.33
N ARG A 16 -7.09 20.46 14.45
CA ARG A 16 -7.86 19.84 15.55
C ARG A 16 -8.47 18.51 15.14
N THR A 17 -8.91 18.45 13.89
CA THR A 17 -9.59 17.30 13.29
C THR A 17 -8.95 16.97 11.94
N LEU A 18 -9.09 15.71 11.53
CA LEU A 18 -8.71 15.23 10.21
C LEU A 18 -9.88 14.48 9.58
N LYS A 19 -10.03 14.62 8.27
CA LYS A 19 -11.00 13.87 7.48
C LYS A 19 -10.31 12.70 6.78
N CYS A 20 -11.00 11.57 6.65
CA CYS A 20 -10.52 10.50 5.77
C CYS A 20 -10.45 10.97 4.32
N PHE A 21 -9.45 10.45 3.60
CA PHE A 21 -9.13 10.77 2.21
C PHE A 21 -8.85 12.26 1.97
N GLN A 22 -8.30 12.93 2.98
CA GLN A 22 -7.91 14.33 2.91
C GLN A 22 -6.46 14.46 2.44
N GLU A 23 -6.24 15.35 1.49
CA GLU A 23 -4.90 15.81 1.11
C GLU A 23 -4.55 17.12 1.80
N ILE A 24 -3.30 17.25 2.24
CA ILE A 24 -2.72 18.47 2.80
C ILE A 24 -1.44 18.79 2.05
N THR A 25 -1.42 19.93 1.36
CA THR A 25 -0.28 20.44 0.60
C THR A 25 0.23 21.79 1.12
N ASP A 26 -0.56 22.48 1.95
CA ASP A 26 -0.16 23.73 2.56
C ASP A 26 0.51 23.50 3.93
N PHE A 27 1.81 23.77 3.98
CA PHE A 27 2.65 23.67 5.18
C PHE A 27 3.09 25.03 5.72
N SER A 28 2.57 26.14 5.19
CA SER A 28 2.97 27.50 5.59
C SER A 28 2.77 27.77 7.09
N GLY A 29 1.78 27.12 7.71
CA GLY A 29 1.53 27.19 9.16
C GLY A 29 2.51 26.38 10.04
N SER A 30 3.43 25.62 9.44
CA SER A 30 4.45 24.86 10.19
C SER A 30 5.54 25.80 10.69
N VAL A 31 5.90 25.69 11.97
CA VAL A 31 7.12 26.32 12.52
C VAL A 31 8.40 25.56 12.13
N ASP A 32 8.26 24.33 11.64
CA ASP A 32 9.37 23.49 11.20
C ASP A 32 9.62 23.67 9.70
N HIS A 33 10.72 24.34 9.37
CA HIS A 33 11.10 24.60 7.98
C HIS A 33 11.43 23.32 7.21
N LEU A 34 11.85 22.23 7.88
CA LEU A 34 12.12 20.97 7.18
C LEU A 34 10.83 20.34 6.64
N VAL A 35 9.71 20.49 7.36
CA VAL A 35 8.40 20.04 6.86
C VAL A 35 8.03 20.84 5.62
N GLN A 36 8.19 22.17 5.65
CA GLN A 36 7.88 23.02 4.50
C GLN A 36 8.74 22.72 3.27
N LEU A 37 10.01 22.39 3.46
CA LEU A 37 10.96 22.22 2.35
C LEU A 37 10.97 20.81 1.77
N HIS A 38 10.73 19.78 2.60
CA HIS A 38 10.92 18.38 2.21
C HIS A 38 9.64 17.53 2.20
N VAL A 39 8.51 18.07 2.65
CA VAL A 39 7.21 17.39 2.54
C VAL A 39 6.42 18.05 1.43
N GLU A 40 6.16 17.29 0.37
CA GLU A 40 5.37 17.75 -0.77
C GLU A 40 3.86 17.70 -0.46
N ARG A 41 3.41 16.63 0.18
CA ARG A 41 2.01 16.42 0.54
C ARG A 41 1.87 15.42 1.69
N ILE A 42 0.74 15.50 2.39
CA ILE A 42 0.27 14.49 3.34
C ILE A 42 -1.08 13.98 2.87
N TRP A 43 -1.19 12.67 2.66
CA TRP A 43 -2.45 11.99 2.38
C TRP A 43 -2.96 11.27 3.63
N VAL A 44 -4.17 11.64 4.08
CA VAL A 44 -4.84 11.01 5.22
C VAL A 44 -5.69 9.85 4.72
N GLY A 45 -5.19 8.63 4.91
CA GLY A 45 -5.94 7.41 4.58
C GLY A 45 -6.64 6.79 5.78
N GLU A 46 -7.64 5.96 5.52
CA GLU A 46 -8.24 5.12 6.56
C GLU A 46 -7.25 4.04 7.03
N ARG A 47 -7.24 3.81 8.35
CA ARG A 47 -6.59 2.64 8.94
C ARG A 47 -7.68 1.67 9.39
N VAL A 48 -8.07 0.77 8.50
CA VAL A 48 -8.95 -0.33 8.89
C VAL A 48 -8.16 -1.28 9.80
N ALA A 49 -8.53 -1.33 11.07
CA ALA A 49 -7.95 -2.25 12.05
C ALA A 49 -8.85 -3.49 12.15
N SER A 50 -8.29 -4.66 11.95
CA SER A 50 -9.04 -5.91 12.12
C SER A 50 -9.44 -6.09 13.58
N GLY A 51 -10.74 -6.18 13.79
CA GLY A 51 -11.38 -6.29 15.10
C GLY A 51 -12.01 -5.00 15.62
N SER A 52 -11.76 -3.83 15.02
CA SER A 52 -12.49 -2.61 15.38
C SER A 52 -13.74 -2.51 14.52
N ILE A 53 -14.85 -3.05 15.03
CA ILE A 53 -16.16 -2.44 14.77
C ILE A 53 -15.95 -0.96 15.08
N ILE A 54 -16.01 -0.10 14.06
CA ILE A 54 -15.93 1.35 14.20
C ILE A 54 -16.81 1.73 15.39
N SER A 55 -16.20 2.01 16.55
CA SER A 55 -16.92 2.47 17.71
C SER A 55 -17.49 3.81 17.30
N ARG A 56 -18.82 3.87 17.27
CA ARG A 56 -19.67 4.98 16.79
C ARG A 56 -19.53 6.23 17.67
N ASN A 57 -18.30 6.73 17.80
CA ASN A 57 -18.00 7.99 18.49
C ASN A 57 -17.81 9.14 17.51
N ALA A 58 -18.00 8.91 16.20
CA ALA A 58 -18.26 10.01 15.26
C ALA A 58 -19.56 10.69 15.71
N SER A 59 -19.44 11.92 16.20
CA SER A 59 -20.54 12.72 16.70
C SER A 59 -21.57 12.95 15.58
N LYS A 60 -22.66 12.17 15.59
CA LYS A 60 -23.85 12.43 14.79
C LYS A 60 -24.53 13.69 15.32
N GLN A 61 -24.39 14.81 14.62
CA GLN A 61 -25.33 15.93 14.73
C GLN A 61 -26.21 15.93 13.48
N GLY A 62 -27.52 15.69 13.65
CA GLY A 62 -28.53 15.85 12.60
C GLY A 62 -29.53 14.70 12.51
N GLN A 63 -30.76 14.94 12.99
CA GLN A 63 -31.93 14.11 12.72
C GLN A 63 -32.43 14.38 11.28
N GLN A 64 -32.81 13.34 10.54
CA GLN A 64 -34.13 13.11 9.91
C GLN A 64 -33.98 12.25 8.64
N GLU A 65 -34.80 11.20 8.56
CA GLU A 65 -34.86 10.23 7.46
C GLU A 65 -35.44 10.87 6.18
N ASP A 66 -34.73 10.80 5.04
CA ASP A 66 -35.34 10.55 3.72
C ASP A 66 -34.31 10.06 2.68
N ARG A 67 -34.83 9.39 1.65
CA ARG A 67 -34.17 8.53 0.67
C ARG A 67 -33.35 9.28 -0.39
N ARG A 68 -32.30 8.58 -0.84
CA ARG A 68 -31.52 8.77 -2.09
C ARG A 68 -30.65 10.02 -2.11
N ASP A 69 -29.52 9.92 -1.39
CA ASP A 69 -28.19 10.27 -1.88
C ASP A 69 -27.21 9.55 -0.95
N ARG A 70 -26.44 8.58 -1.46
CA ARG A 70 -25.31 8.03 -0.70
C ARG A 70 -24.19 9.07 -0.79
N GLU A 71 -24.34 10.15 -0.02
CA GLU A 71 -23.22 11.04 0.27
C GLU A 71 -22.13 10.17 0.92
N GLU A 72 -20.92 10.22 0.38
CA GLU A 72 -19.75 9.60 0.98
C GLU A 72 -19.65 10.11 2.41
N GLU A 73 -19.98 9.27 3.40
CA GLU A 73 -19.89 9.62 4.82
C GLU A 73 -18.42 9.94 5.14
N GLN A 74 -18.05 11.22 5.01
CA GLN A 74 -16.69 11.65 5.25
C GLN A 74 -16.48 11.77 6.76
N TYR A 75 -16.03 10.67 7.36
CA TYR A 75 -15.74 10.60 8.80
C TYR A 75 -14.65 11.62 9.17
N GLU A 76 -15.00 12.52 10.09
CA GLU A 76 -14.09 13.48 10.69
C GLU A 76 -13.69 13.00 12.09
N PHE A 77 -12.38 12.95 12.35
CA PHE A 77 -11.82 12.44 13.58
C PHE A 77 -11.09 13.53 14.35
N ASN A 78 -11.29 13.57 15.67
CA ASN A 78 -10.49 14.42 16.54
C ASN A 78 -9.10 13.82 16.71
N LEU A 79 -8.06 14.63 16.46
CA LEU A 79 -6.67 14.18 16.54
C LEU A 79 -6.28 13.68 17.93
N LYS A 80 -6.92 14.17 18.99
CA LYS A 80 -6.65 13.75 20.37
C LYS A 80 -7.12 12.31 20.66
N ASP A 81 -8.10 11.83 19.90
CA ASP A 81 -8.76 10.54 20.13
C ASP A 81 -8.25 9.46 19.16
N VAL A 82 -7.20 9.75 18.37
CA VAL A 82 -6.67 8.86 17.33
C VAL A 82 -5.17 8.65 17.51
N ASP A 83 -4.74 7.39 17.32
CA ASP A 83 -3.34 7.03 17.18
C ASP A 83 -2.87 7.18 15.73
N LEU A 84 -2.07 8.22 15.47
CA LEU A 84 -1.53 8.52 14.14
C LEU A 84 -0.34 7.62 13.79
N VAL A 85 -0.55 6.74 12.81
CA VAL A 85 0.54 6.00 12.16
C VAL A 85 0.95 6.68 10.87
N ILE A 86 2.13 7.28 10.90
CA ILE A 86 2.67 8.09 9.81
C ILE A 86 3.72 7.26 9.06
N TYR A 87 3.53 7.13 7.75
CA TYR A 87 4.48 6.50 6.84
C TYR A 87 5.09 7.61 5.98
N VAL A 88 6.40 7.79 6.10
CA VAL A 88 7.15 8.73 5.27
C VAL A 88 7.86 7.92 4.19
N TYR A 89 7.63 8.27 2.95
CA TYR A 89 8.19 7.60 1.77
C TYR A 89 8.47 8.63 0.69
N GLN A 90 9.32 8.27 -0.26
CA GLN A 90 9.54 9.03 -1.48
C GLN A 90 9.00 8.23 -2.65
N VAL A 91 8.34 8.92 -3.58
CA VAL A 91 7.82 8.33 -4.79
C VAL A 91 8.87 8.42 -5.89
N HIS A 92 8.98 7.36 -6.69
CA HIS A 92 9.82 7.30 -7.86
C HIS A 92 9.02 7.63 -9.12
N ASP A 93 9.50 8.62 -9.87
CA ASP A 93 8.89 9.07 -11.14
C ASP A 93 9.52 8.45 -12.37
N GLN A 94 10.44 7.50 -12.18
CA GLN A 94 10.99 6.74 -13.29
C GLN A 94 9.97 5.67 -13.70
N GLY A 95 9.66 5.62 -14.99
CA GLY A 95 8.81 4.61 -15.57
C GLY A 95 9.40 3.20 -15.44
N PRO A 96 8.67 2.16 -15.89
CA PRO A 96 9.14 0.79 -15.77
C PRO A 96 10.46 0.57 -16.50
N VAL A 97 11.39 -0.10 -15.83
CA VAL A 97 12.56 -0.67 -16.48
C VAL A 97 12.10 -1.86 -17.32
N GLU A 98 12.38 -1.82 -18.61
CA GLU A 98 12.05 -2.91 -19.54
C GLU A 98 13.16 -3.97 -19.50
N GLU A 99 12.76 -5.21 -19.18
CA GLU A 99 13.65 -6.36 -19.25
C GLU A 99 13.51 -6.99 -20.63
N TYR A 100 14.59 -6.93 -21.40
CA TYR A 100 14.67 -7.53 -22.73
C TYR A 100 15.01 -9.01 -22.62
N GLY A 101 14.40 -9.84 -23.46
CA GLY A 101 14.79 -11.25 -23.58
C GLY A 101 16.23 -11.37 -24.09
N ASP A 102 16.93 -12.43 -23.66
CA ASP A 102 18.28 -12.76 -24.14
C ASP A 102 18.19 -13.04 -25.66
N SER A 103 18.61 -12.08 -26.48
CA SER A 103 18.57 -12.22 -27.93
C SER A 103 19.75 -13.10 -28.36
N ASN A 104 19.44 -14.18 -29.08
CA ASN A 104 20.49 -14.90 -29.81
C ASN A 104 21.20 -13.91 -30.75
N PRO A 105 22.54 -13.94 -30.87
CA PRO A 105 23.26 -13.07 -31.79
C PRO A 105 22.86 -13.42 -33.23
N GLY A 106 21.83 -12.74 -33.75
CA GLY A 106 21.24 -12.99 -35.06
C GLY A 106 19.74 -12.71 -35.20
N SER A 107 18.98 -12.51 -34.11
CA SER A 107 17.58 -12.08 -34.18
C SER A 107 17.46 -10.56 -34.05
N GLU A 108 16.90 -9.90 -35.07
CA GLU A 108 16.68 -8.44 -35.09
C GLU A 108 15.52 -7.96 -34.19
N GLU A 109 14.76 -8.89 -33.59
CA GLU A 109 13.65 -8.57 -32.69
C GLU A 109 14.02 -8.86 -31.23
N THR A 110 14.45 -7.83 -30.52
CA THR A 110 14.56 -7.87 -29.05
C THR A 110 13.19 -7.57 -28.44
N ALA A 111 12.44 -8.60 -28.06
CA ALA A 111 11.14 -8.44 -27.40
C ALA A 111 11.29 -8.06 -25.92
N ILE A 112 10.44 -7.13 -25.45
CA ILE A 112 10.30 -6.82 -24.02
C ILE A 112 9.57 -7.98 -23.34
N MET A 113 10.18 -8.57 -22.32
CA MET A 113 9.65 -9.74 -21.58
C MET A 113 9.01 -9.36 -20.26
N ALA A 114 9.46 -8.25 -19.67
CA ALA A 114 8.93 -7.78 -18.40
C ALA A 114 9.02 -6.26 -18.29
N HIS A 115 8.10 -5.73 -17.50
CA HIS A 115 8.20 -4.39 -16.94
C HIS A 115 8.52 -4.52 -15.46
N HIS A 116 9.51 -3.77 -14.99
CA HIS A 116 9.95 -3.73 -13.61
C HIS A 116 9.76 -2.32 -13.04
N TRP A 117 9.01 -2.19 -11.95
CA TRP A 117 8.77 -0.91 -11.29
C TRP A 117 9.51 -0.84 -9.96
N THR A 118 10.12 0.30 -9.72
CA THR A 118 10.73 0.72 -8.45
C THR A 118 9.62 1.26 -7.54
N LEU A 119 9.25 0.51 -6.49
CA LEU A 119 8.18 0.93 -5.57
C LEU A 119 8.73 1.75 -4.39
N PRO A 120 7.99 2.76 -3.88
CA PRO A 120 6.73 3.29 -4.40
C PRO A 120 6.92 4.11 -5.69
N CYS A 121 6.09 3.92 -6.72
CA CYS A 121 6.16 4.69 -7.98
C CYS A 121 4.92 5.55 -8.21
N SER A 122 5.05 6.66 -8.94
CA SER A 122 3.95 7.61 -9.16
C SER A 122 2.86 7.06 -10.07
N GLU A 123 3.20 6.22 -11.04
CA GLU A 123 2.23 5.57 -11.93
C GLU A 123 1.19 4.70 -11.21
N LEU A 124 1.53 4.19 -10.02
CA LEU A 124 0.65 3.32 -9.23
C LEU A 124 -0.06 4.05 -8.10
N GLU A 125 0.12 5.36 -8.00
CA GLU A 125 -0.58 6.16 -7.01
C GLU A 125 -2.07 6.27 -7.32
N GLY A 126 -2.91 6.26 -6.28
CA GLY A 126 -4.37 6.26 -6.41
C GLY A 126 -4.98 4.96 -6.96
N VAL A 127 -4.18 4.04 -7.53
CA VAL A 127 -4.68 2.74 -8.01
C VAL A 127 -5.38 1.96 -6.90
N TRP A 128 -4.83 1.97 -5.69
CA TRP A 128 -5.46 1.32 -4.54
C TRP A 128 -6.83 1.91 -4.20
N ASP A 129 -6.92 3.24 -4.15
CA ASP A 129 -8.11 3.94 -3.67
C ASP A 129 -9.23 3.99 -4.75
N SER A 130 -8.88 3.88 -6.03
CA SER A 130 -9.85 3.79 -7.15
C SER A 130 -10.53 2.43 -7.30
N LEU A 131 -9.94 1.39 -6.71
CA LEU A 131 -10.47 0.03 -6.78
C LEU A 131 -11.54 -0.13 -5.69
N ILE A 132 -12.75 -0.50 -6.08
CA ILE A 132 -13.87 -0.74 -5.15
C ILE A 132 -14.25 -2.21 -5.23
N PHE A 133 -14.13 -2.91 -4.11
CA PHE A 133 -14.54 -4.31 -4.00
C PHE A 133 -15.55 -4.46 -2.86
N GLU A 134 -16.50 -5.37 -3.07
CA GLU A 134 -17.40 -5.82 -2.01
C GLU A 134 -16.60 -6.51 -0.89
N ASP A 135 -17.18 -6.59 0.31
CA ASP A 135 -16.63 -7.28 1.48
C ASP A 135 -15.23 -6.84 1.96
N GLN A 136 -14.78 -5.63 1.57
CA GLN A 136 -13.46 -5.09 1.95
C GLN A 136 -12.30 -6.04 1.59
N LEU A 137 -12.39 -6.74 0.45
CA LEU A 137 -11.40 -7.72 0.00
C LEU A 137 -9.95 -7.18 0.05
N GLN A 138 -9.77 -5.94 -0.42
CA GLN A 138 -8.49 -5.23 -0.37
C GLN A 138 -7.87 -5.21 1.02
N VAL A 139 -8.66 -4.83 2.03
CA VAL A 139 -8.19 -4.70 3.40
C VAL A 139 -7.79 -6.07 3.96
N LYS A 140 -8.64 -7.09 3.75
CA LYS A 140 -8.37 -8.47 4.16
C LYS A 140 -7.07 -8.99 3.54
N LEU A 141 -6.88 -8.71 2.25
CA LEU A 141 -5.68 -9.12 1.53
C LEU A 141 -4.42 -8.40 2.03
N LEU A 142 -4.52 -7.09 2.26
CA LEU A 142 -3.43 -6.30 2.82
C LEU A 142 -3.01 -6.81 4.20
N GLU A 143 -3.97 -7.14 5.05
CA GLU A 143 -3.69 -7.71 6.36
C GLU A 143 -3.09 -9.11 6.29
N TYR A 144 -3.61 -9.97 5.42
CA TYR A 144 -3.07 -11.31 5.20
C TYR A 144 -1.58 -11.24 4.83
N VAL A 145 -1.23 -10.39 3.86
CA VAL A 145 0.16 -10.24 3.42
C VAL A 145 1.02 -9.61 4.52
N ARG A 146 0.51 -8.61 5.25
CA ARG A 146 1.24 -8.01 6.38
C ARG A 146 1.53 -9.04 7.49
N THR A 147 0.57 -9.91 7.79
CA THR A 147 0.70 -10.95 8.82
C THR A 147 1.67 -12.03 8.37
N THR A 148 1.59 -12.44 7.11
CA THR A 148 2.54 -13.32 6.42
C THR A 148 3.97 -12.77 6.55
N MET A 149 4.21 -11.50 6.23
CA MET A 149 5.53 -10.87 6.39
C MET A 149 5.97 -10.83 7.87
N LEU A 150 5.06 -10.53 8.80
CA LEU A 150 5.37 -10.54 10.23
C LEU A 150 5.78 -11.94 10.73
N PHE A 151 5.12 -13.00 10.26
CA PHE A 151 5.51 -14.38 10.59
C PHE A 151 6.88 -14.74 10.00
N SER A 152 7.17 -14.23 8.79
CA SER A 152 8.51 -14.32 8.20
C SER A 152 9.56 -13.71 9.11
N ASP A 153 9.35 -12.48 9.55
CA ASP A 153 10.29 -11.72 10.39
C ASP A 153 10.51 -12.37 11.76
N LYS A 154 9.55 -13.16 12.23
CA LYS A 154 9.62 -13.90 13.49
C LYS A 154 10.16 -15.31 13.32
N ASN A 155 10.61 -15.69 12.13
CA ASN A 155 11.09 -17.03 11.79
C ASN A 155 10.13 -18.13 12.26
N VAL A 156 8.82 -17.91 12.10
CA VAL A 156 7.80 -18.90 12.45
C VAL A 156 8.05 -20.15 11.60
N ASN A 157 8.13 -21.30 12.27
CA ASN A 157 8.37 -22.57 11.59
C ASN A 157 7.19 -22.90 10.64
N PRO A 158 7.43 -22.97 9.31
CA PRO A 158 6.38 -23.24 8.33
C PRO A 158 5.76 -24.65 8.46
N ASP A 159 6.47 -25.59 9.10
CA ASP A 159 5.98 -26.95 9.33
C ASP A 159 4.98 -27.03 10.48
N LEU A 160 5.04 -26.08 11.42
CA LEU A 160 4.11 -25.98 12.55
C LEU A 160 2.92 -25.08 12.23
N ILE A 161 3.16 -24.02 11.47
CA ILE A 161 2.13 -23.08 11.02
C ILE A 161 2.27 -22.98 9.51
N SER A 162 1.34 -23.60 8.78
CA SER A 162 1.30 -23.48 7.33
C SER A 162 0.87 -22.06 6.95
N TRP A 163 1.79 -21.28 6.40
CA TRP A 163 1.47 -19.98 5.80
C TRP A 163 2.25 -19.85 4.49
N ASN A 164 1.53 -19.93 3.37
CA ASN A 164 2.12 -19.84 2.04
C ASN A 164 2.29 -18.38 1.62
N ARG A 165 3.48 -18.02 1.16
CA ARG A 165 3.83 -16.67 0.67
C ARG A 165 3.24 -16.34 -0.72
N VAL A 166 2.25 -17.12 -1.16
CA VAL A 166 1.64 -17.02 -2.48
C VAL A 166 0.18 -16.65 -2.32
N VAL A 167 -0.24 -15.63 -3.08
CA VAL A 167 -1.64 -15.22 -3.19
C VAL A 167 -2.09 -15.46 -4.63
N LEU A 168 -3.19 -16.18 -4.81
CA LEU A 168 -3.83 -16.38 -6.10
C LEU A 168 -5.13 -15.57 -6.19
N LEU A 169 -5.21 -14.66 -7.16
CA LEU A 169 -6.44 -13.94 -7.48
C LEU A 169 -7.08 -14.54 -8.74
N HIS A 170 -8.33 -14.98 -8.65
CA HIS A 170 -9.08 -15.53 -9.78
C HIS A 170 -10.40 -14.79 -9.98
N GLY A 171 -10.91 -14.77 -11.22
CA GLY A 171 -12.17 -14.11 -11.58
C GLY A 171 -12.22 -13.71 -13.06
N PRO A 172 -13.40 -13.25 -13.55
CA PRO A 172 -13.59 -12.85 -14.95
C PRO A 172 -12.55 -11.82 -15.44
N PRO A 173 -12.22 -11.78 -16.75
CA PRO A 173 -11.33 -10.74 -17.28
C PRO A 173 -11.92 -9.34 -17.04
N GLY A 174 -11.06 -8.34 -16.82
CA GLY A 174 -11.50 -6.96 -16.57
C GLY A 174 -11.90 -6.64 -15.11
N THR A 175 -11.93 -7.61 -14.19
CA THR A 175 -12.30 -7.36 -12.76
C THR A 175 -11.20 -6.72 -11.91
N GLY A 176 -10.23 -6.04 -12.51
CA GLY A 176 -9.20 -5.31 -11.77
C GLY A 176 -8.16 -6.15 -11.00
N LYS A 177 -8.05 -7.46 -11.22
CA LYS A 177 -7.07 -8.34 -10.52
C LYS A 177 -5.62 -7.86 -10.60
N THR A 178 -5.15 -7.53 -11.81
CA THR A 178 -3.79 -7.01 -12.03
C THR A 178 -3.61 -5.65 -11.36
N SER A 179 -4.62 -4.78 -11.45
CA SER A 179 -4.62 -3.49 -10.76
C SER A 179 -4.59 -3.65 -9.25
N LEU A 180 -5.32 -4.62 -8.69
CA LEU A 180 -5.31 -4.95 -7.27
C LEU A 180 -3.93 -5.42 -6.82
N CYS A 181 -3.25 -6.29 -7.58
CA CYS A 181 -1.87 -6.68 -7.28
C CYS A 181 -0.93 -5.46 -7.26
N ARG A 182 -1.04 -4.57 -8.25
CA ARG A 182 -0.20 -3.36 -8.34
C ARG A 182 -0.46 -2.39 -7.19
N GLY A 183 -1.73 -2.09 -6.91
CA GLY A 183 -2.13 -1.24 -5.79
C GLY A 183 -1.73 -1.84 -4.44
N LEU A 184 -1.84 -3.16 -4.28
CA LEU A 184 -1.41 -3.87 -3.07
C LEU A 184 0.10 -3.74 -2.86
N ALA A 185 0.89 -3.94 -3.92
CA ALA A 185 2.35 -3.80 -3.86
C ALA A 185 2.75 -2.37 -3.48
N GLN A 186 2.12 -1.35 -4.08
CA GLN A 186 2.30 0.06 -3.72
C GLN A 186 1.91 0.35 -2.26
N LYS A 187 0.77 -0.17 -1.78
CA LYS A 187 0.34 0.05 -0.40
C LYS A 187 1.29 -0.61 0.60
N LEU A 188 1.75 -1.82 0.29
CA LEU A 188 2.71 -2.55 1.13
C LEU A 188 4.06 -1.84 1.17
N SER A 189 4.61 -1.40 0.04
CA SER A 189 5.89 -0.69 0.00
C SER A 189 5.87 0.57 0.88
N VAL A 190 4.80 1.35 0.82
CA VAL A 190 4.60 2.51 1.72
C VAL A 190 4.52 2.08 3.19
N ARG A 191 3.74 1.05 3.50
CA ARG A 191 3.52 0.58 4.89
C ARG A 191 4.76 -0.09 5.50
N LEU A 192 5.68 -0.54 4.66
CA LEU A 192 6.86 -1.31 5.05
C LEU A 192 8.18 -0.58 4.79
N PHE A 193 8.12 0.65 4.28
CA PHE A 193 9.29 1.45 3.88
C PHE A 193 10.37 1.58 4.97
N GLY A 194 9.97 1.57 6.25
CA GLY A 194 10.92 1.62 7.37
C GLY A 194 11.52 0.28 7.80
N ARG A 195 11.02 -0.86 7.29
CA ARG A 195 11.42 -2.22 7.68
C ARG A 195 12.20 -2.94 6.59
N TYR A 196 11.78 -2.81 5.35
CA TYR A 196 12.42 -3.42 4.20
C TYR A 196 13.07 -2.30 3.39
N ARG A 197 14.40 -2.37 3.23
CA ARG A 197 15.08 -1.50 2.26
C ARG A 197 14.60 -1.89 0.87
N TYR A 198 14.59 -0.90 -0.02
CA TYR A 198 14.20 -0.97 -1.43
C TYR A 198 14.53 -2.32 -2.11
N ASP A 199 15.73 -2.84 -1.84
CA ASP A 199 16.33 -4.05 -2.38
C ASP A 199 15.56 -5.36 -2.06
N GLU A 200 14.80 -5.40 -0.97
CA GLU A 200 14.12 -6.63 -0.52
C GLU A 200 12.72 -6.77 -1.13
N VAL A 201 12.11 -5.66 -1.58
CA VAL A 201 10.83 -5.68 -2.33
C VAL A 201 11.05 -6.16 -3.76
N GLU A 202 12.25 -5.96 -4.33
CA GLU A 202 12.66 -6.61 -5.58
C GLU A 202 12.61 -8.14 -5.48
N SER A 203 12.62 -8.72 -4.27
CA SER A 203 12.48 -10.18 -4.10
C SER A 203 11.19 -10.73 -4.69
N LEU A 204 10.13 -9.93 -4.86
CA LEU A 204 8.91 -10.40 -5.53
C LEU A 204 9.11 -10.56 -7.05
N ALA A 205 9.95 -9.72 -7.67
CA ALA A 205 10.41 -9.88 -9.04
C ALA A 205 11.52 -10.95 -9.16
N ALA A 206 12.38 -11.08 -8.14
CA ALA A 206 13.37 -12.15 -8.05
C ALA A 206 12.73 -13.52 -7.89
N ALA A 207 11.59 -13.64 -7.19
CA ALA A 207 10.79 -14.86 -7.12
C ALA A 207 10.29 -15.29 -8.51
N ARG A 208 9.97 -14.33 -9.39
CA ARG A 208 9.69 -14.59 -10.80
C ARG A 208 10.95 -15.03 -11.56
N ARG A 209 12.12 -14.41 -11.36
CA ARG A 209 13.39 -14.88 -11.95
C ARG A 209 13.77 -16.29 -11.47
N ALA A 210 13.52 -16.62 -10.20
CA ALA A 210 13.70 -17.95 -9.63
C ALA A 210 12.72 -18.97 -10.25
N ALA A 211 11.46 -18.58 -10.46
CA ALA A 211 10.47 -19.40 -11.15
C ALA A 211 10.77 -19.58 -12.65
N LEU A 212 11.32 -18.56 -13.31
CA LEU A 212 11.72 -18.59 -14.73
C LEU A 212 13.05 -19.32 -14.97
N SER A 213 13.94 -19.36 -13.97
CA SER A 213 15.24 -20.07 -14.05
C SER A 213 15.15 -21.57 -13.79
N GLY A 214 13.93 -22.13 -13.75
CA GLY A 214 13.74 -23.59 -13.78
C GLY A 214 14.17 -24.33 -12.51
N ASN A 215 14.38 -23.63 -11.38
CA ASN A 215 14.39 -24.29 -10.08
C ASN A 215 12.94 -24.51 -9.62
N GLU A 216 12.24 -25.39 -10.34
CA GLU A 216 11.05 -26.06 -9.82
C GLU A 216 11.44 -26.72 -8.49
N PRO A 217 10.69 -26.54 -7.38
CA PRO A 217 10.70 -27.58 -6.36
C PRO A 217 10.14 -28.83 -7.04
N SER A 218 11.01 -29.80 -7.26
CA SER A 218 10.75 -31.07 -7.94
C SER A 218 9.74 -31.99 -7.23
N ASP A 219 8.93 -31.48 -6.30
CA ASP A 219 7.89 -32.22 -5.61
C ASP A 219 6.53 -31.53 -5.74
N SER A 220 5.86 -31.83 -6.84
CA SER A 220 4.40 -31.96 -6.86
C SER A 220 3.97 -32.99 -7.90
N ILE A 221 4.48 -34.22 -7.72
CA ILE A 221 3.77 -35.44 -8.07
C ILE A 221 3.36 -36.12 -6.77
N ARG A 222 2.09 -35.92 -6.37
CA ARG A 222 1.11 -36.97 -6.03
C ARG A 222 -0.19 -36.36 -5.55
#